data_AF-A0A6P7NNC6-F1
#
_entry.id   AF-A0A6P7NNC6-F1
#
_cell.length_a   1.000
_cell.length_b   1.000
_cell.length_c   1.000
_cell.angle_alpha   90.00
_cell.angle_beta   90.00
_cell.angle_gamma   90.00
#
_symmetry.space_group_name_H-M   'P 1'
#
loop_
_entity.id
_entity.type
_entity.pdbx_description
1 polymer ?
#
loop_
_entity_poly.entity_id
_entity_poly.type
_entity_poly.pdbx_seq_one_letter_code
_entity_poly.pdbx_strand_id
1 'polypeptide(L)'
;MSSGWRWRDLPSGVKFCGRKFSRKKSGTAMVRVKARYLLCELNVSDRTQLLLLDDRAVLAAVKTAVARIHGDYGAALCSMRFSIKYLNAHTGIVFLRFLRRAYKLLWSALPFITSIDARGHKIPCFLNCLHVGGTIRTCQKFLVRYNTQQLHRMLPKCRNEEEKQEVRKAILNCSLTKGNNEEFHIESESEEDEEAQS
;
A
#
# COMPACT_ATOMS: atom_id res chain seq x y z
N MET A 1 15.10 25.55 -33.27
CA MET A 1 14.35 24.28 -33.13
C MET A 1 14.79 23.55 -31.85
N SER A 2 13.87 23.31 -30.92
CA SER A 2 13.96 22.21 -29.96
C SER A 2 12.56 21.99 -29.39
N SER A 3 11.97 20.89 -29.82
CA SER A 3 10.65 20.37 -29.49
C SER A 3 10.78 19.24 -28.45
N GLY A 4 9.71 19.05 -27.66
CA GLY A 4 9.49 17.89 -26.81
C GLY A 4 10.06 18.07 -25.40
N TRP A 5 9.35 17.80 -24.30
CA TRP A 5 8.44 16.67 -24.10
C TRP A 5 7.23 17.05 -23.26
N ARG A 6 6.05 16.65 -23.77
CA ARG A 6 4.73 16.79 -23.18
C ARG A 6 4.31 15.43 -22.65
N TRP A 7 4.26 15.27 -21.33
CA TRP A 7 3.65 14.10 -20.68
C TRP A 7 2.14 14.34 -20.55
N ARG A 8 1.38 13.77 -21.48
CA ARG A 8 -0.04 13.40 -21.40
C ARG A 8 -0.03 11.89 -21.71
N ASP A 9 -0.57 10.96 -20.91
CA ASP A 9 -1.84 10.95 -20.22
C ASP A 9 -1.79 10.15 -18.90
N LEU A 10 -2.08 10.83 -17.79
CA LEU A 10 -2.75 10.26 -16.61
C LEU A 10 -3.93 11.20 -16.33
N PRO A 11 -5.15 10.70 -16.05
CA PRO A 11 -6.25 11.56 -15.65
C PRO A 11 -5.94 12.26 -14.32
N SER A 12 -5.59 13.54 -14.47
CA SER A 12 -5.97 14.70 -13.65
C SER A 12 -6.14 14.49 -12.14
N GLY A 13 -5.24 15.11 -11.37
CA GLY A 13 -5.74 15.91 -10.24
C GLY A 13 -4.98 15.90 -8.92
N VAL A 14 -3.86 15.17 -8.76
CA VAL A 14 -3.06 15.29 -7.53
C VAL A 14 -1.72 15.95 -7.82
N LYS A 15 -1.73 17.29 -7.76
CA LYS A 15 -0.48 18.06 -7.65
C LYS A 15 0.22 17.65 -6.35
N PHE A 16 1.24 16.80 -6.44
CA PHE A 16 2.20 16.63 -5.37
C PHE A 16 3.00 17.93 -5.24
N CYS A 17 2.54 18.84 -4.39
CA CYS A 17 3.30 20.02 -3.99
C CYS A 17 4.46 19.56 -3.11
N GLY A 18 5.52 19.06 -3.73
CA GLY A 18 6.81 18.85 -3.11
C GLY A 18 7.47 20.20 -2.87
N ARG A 19 7.06 20.93 -1.82
CA ARG A 19 7.84 22.08 -1.34
C ARG A 19 9.17 21.54 -0.82
N LYS A 20 10.25 21.74 -1.58
CA LYS A 20 11.62 21.64 -1.08
C LYS A 20 11.81 22.76 -0.06
N PHE A 21 11.70 22.44 1.22
CA PHE A 21 12.00 23.39 2.29
C PHE A 21 13.50 23.40 2.53
N SER A 22 14.15 24.51 2.17
CA SER A 22 15.56 24.78 2.45
C SER A 22 15.80 24.73 3.96
N ARG A 23 16.81 23.95 4.38
CA ARG A 23 17.19 23.77 5.78
C ARG A 23 18.05 24.95 6.24
N LYS A 24 17.46 25.94 6.92
CA LYS A 24 18.21 26.77 7.89
C LYS A 24 18.20 26.06 9.24
N LYS A 25 19.39 25.72 9.76
CA LYS A 25 19.56 25.20 11.12
C LYS A 25 19.53 26.38 12.09
N SER A 26 18.37 26.67 12.67
CA SER A 26 18.27 27.45 13.91
C SER A 26 18.08 26.48 15.09
N GLY A 27 18.81 26.72 16.18
CA GLY A 27 18.91 25.86 17.36
C GLY A 27 17.67 25.82 18.27
N THR A 28 16.49 25.62 17.69
CA THR A 28 15.27 25.21 18.40
C THR A 28 14.79 23.92 17.77
N ALA A 29 14.55 22.88 18.58
CA ALA A 29 14.13 21.57 18.08
C ALA A 29 12.83 21.70 17.29
N MET A 30 12.91 21.70 15.95
CA MET A 30 11.75 21.82 15.07
C MET A 30 10.78 20.65 15.34
N VAL A 31 9.65 20.95 15.98
CA VAL A 31 8.64 19.94 16.30
C VAL A 31 7.81 19.64 15.05
N ARG A 32 8.24 18.63 14.28
CA ARG A 32 7.43 18.10 13.17
C ARG A 32 6.46 17.03 13.68
N VAL A 33 5.19 17.13 13.32
CA VAL A 33 4.22 16.06 13.54
C VAL A 33 4.61 14.85 12.69
N LYS A 34 4.99 13.74 13.34
CA LYS A 34 5.37 12.49 12.67
C LYS A 34 4.12 11.66 12.38
N ALA A 35 3.93 11.29 11.13
CA ALA A 35 2.88 10.37 10.69
C ALA A 35 3.46 8.96 10.43
N ARG A 36 2.56 7.98 10.34
CA ARG A 36 2.81 6.62 9.85
C ARG A 36 1.93 6.36 8.64
N TYR A 37 2.45 5.58 7.71
CA TYR A 37 1.75 5.16 6.51
C TYR A 37 1.54 3.66 6.61
N LEU A 38 0.29 3.21 6.47
CA LEU A 38 -0.05 1.81 6.39
C LEU A 38 -0.34 1.51 4.92
N LEU A 39 0.35 0.50 4.40
CA LEU A 39 0.08 -0.10 3.12
C LEU A 39 -0.86 -1.27 3.36
N CYS A 40 -2.06 -1.18 2.83
CA CYS A 40 -3.09 -2.21 2.97
C CYS A 40 -3.48 -2.76 1.59
N GLU A 41 -3.84 -4.03 1.57
CA GLU A 41 -4.43 -4.73 0.44
C GLU A 41 -5.90 -4.98 0.77
N LEU A 42 -6.77 -4.67 -0.17
CA LEU A 42 -8.19 -4.90 -0.09
C LEU A 42 -8.53 -6.18 -0.84
N ASN A 43 -8.96 -7.19 -0.11
CA ASN A 43 -9.43 -8.44 -0.68
C ASN A 43 -10.96 -8.43 -0.76
N VAL A 44 -11.49 -8.61 -1.96
CA VAL A 44 -12.92 -8.66 -2.26
C VAL A 44 -13.18 -9.90 -3.11
N SER A 45 -14.29 -10.58 -2.85
CA SER A 45 -14.68 -11.79 -3.58
C SER A 45 -14.84 -11.51 -5.08
N ASP A 46 -15.53 -10.43 -5.44
CA ASP A 46 -15.72 -9.99 -6.82
C ASP A 46 -14.82 -8.81 -7.18
N ARG A 47 -13.91 -9.02 -8.13
CA ARG A 47 -12.98 -7.97 -8.58
C ARG A 47 -13.66 -6.80 -9.29
N THR A 48 -14.84 -7.00 -9.88
CA THR A 48 -15.63 -5.93 -10.50
C THR A 48 -16.12 -4.91 -9.48
N GLN A 49 -16.38 -5.35 -8.24
CA GLN A 49 -16.81 -4.48 -7.15
C GLN A 49 -15.68 -3.56 -6.67
N LEU A 50 -14.40 -3.93 -6.89
CA LEU A 50 -13.28 -3.06 -6.56
C LEU A 50 -13.28 -1.75 -7.35
N LEU A 51 -13.79 -1.77 -8.59
CA LEU A 51 -13.89 -0.58 -9.46
C LEU A 51 -14.93 0.43 -8.98
N LEU A 52 -15.87 0.00 -8.15
CA LEU A 52 -16.93 0.83 -7.58
C LEU A 52 -16.47 1.53 -6.29
N LEU A 53 -15.27 1.22 -5.79
CA LEU A 53 -14.78 1.74 -4.53
C LEU A 53 -14.27 3.17 -4.66
N ASP A 54 -14.92 4.06 -3.93
CA ASP A 54 -14.51 5.46 -3.79
C ASP A 54 -13.65 5.65 -2.52
N ASP A 55 -12.68 6.57 -2.58
CA ASP A 55 -11.83 6.95 -1.43
C ASP A 55 -12.66 7.30 -0.18
N ARG A 56 -13.80 7.97 -0.38
CA ARG A 56 -14.70 8.39 0.70
C ARG A 56 -15.37 7.20 1.37
N ALA A 57 -15.78 6.20 0.60
CA ALA A 57 -16.42 4.99 1.10
C ALA A 57 -15.45 4.21 1.98
N VAL A 58 -14.21 4.01 1.51
CA VAL A 58 -13.15 3.32 2.29
C VAL A 58 -12.84 4.10 3.57
N LEU A 59 -12.71 5.43 3.48
CA LEU A 59 -12.42 6.28 4.64
C LEU A 59 -13.56 6.23 5.68
N ALA A 60 -14.81 6.27 5.23
CA ALA A 60 -15.98 6.15 6.09
C ALA A 60 -16.03 4.78 6.77
N ALA A 61 -15.82 3.69 6.01
CA ALA A 61 -15.82 2.32 6.54
C ALA A 61 -14.73 2.09 7.59
N VAL A 62 -13.52 2.63 7.36
CA VAL A 62 -12.45 2.55 8.37
C VAL A 62 -12.82 3.34 9.62
N LYS A 63 -13.43 4.53 9.47
CA LYS A 63 -13.87 5.33 10.63
C LYS A 63 -14.96 4.64 11.43
N THR A 64 -15.96 4.05 10.78
CA THR A 64 -17.05 3.32 11.47
C THR A 64 -16.52 2.08 12.17
N ALA A 65 -15.60 1.34 11.56
CA ALA A 65 -14.97 0.18 12.19
C ALA A 65 -14.13 0.60 13.42
N VAL A 66 -13.34 1.67 13.31
CA VAL A 66 -12.57 2.20 14.44
C VAL A 66 -13.49 2.69 15.56
N ALA A 67 -14.58 3.39 15.23
CA ALA A 67 -15.56 3.83 16.21
C ALA A 67 -16.24 2.64 16.92
N ARG A 68 -16.53 1.56 16.19
CA ARG A 68 -17.12 0.34 16.76
C ARG A 68 -16.20 -0.37 17.75
N ILE A 69 -14.89 -0.40 17.49
CA ILE A 69 -13.93 -1.17 18.29
C ILE A 69 -13.35 -0.36 19.44
N HIS A 70 -13.00 0.90 19.16
CA HIS A 70 -12.27 1.78 20.07
C HIS A 70 -13.13 2.92 20.63
N GLY A 71 -14.42 2.93 20.31
CA GLY A 71 -15.38 3.94 20.74
C GLY A 71 -15.07 5.35 20.22
N ASP A 72 -15.56 6.33 20.97
CA ASP A 72 -15.41 7.76 20.64
C ASP A 72 -13.94 8.21 20.63
N TYR A 73 -13.10 7.58 21.46
CA TYR A 73 -11.66 7.86 21.48
C TYR A 73 -11.00 7.55 20.13
N GLY A 74 -11.27 6.37 19.57
CA GLY A 74 -10.78 5.99 18.25
C GLY A 74 -11.37 6.89 17.15
N ALA A 75 -12.66 7.18 17.23
CA ALA A 75 -13.36 8.04 16.28
C ALA A 75 -12.78 9.47 16.24
N ALA A 76 -12.48 10.05 17.41
CA ALA A 76 -11.86 11.36 17.53
C ALA A 76 -10.46 11.39 16.89
N LEU A 77 -9.62 10.38 17.17
CA LEU A 77 -8.29 10.28 16.58
C LEU A 77 -8.32 10.14 15.05
N CYS A 78 -9.26 9.37 14.52
CA CYS A 78 -9.50 9.27 13.08
C CYS A 78 -9.97 10.60 12.49
N SER A 79 -10.76 11.39 13.20
CA SER A 79 -11.24 12.68 12.71
C SER A 79 -10.13 13.74 12.62
N MET A 80 -9.09 13.64 13.44
CA MET A 80 -8.00 14.63 13.44
C MET A 80 -7.11 14.59 12.19
N ARG A 81 -6.48 13.44 11.90
CA ARG A 81 -5.39 13.36 10.89
C ARG A 81 -5.33 12.07 10.09
N PHE A 82 -6.44 11.35 10.00
CA PHE A 82 -6.58 10.22 9.08
C PHE A 82 -6.88 10.70 7.67
N SER A 83 -6.13 10.20 6.69
CA SER A 83 -6.41 10.47 5.27
C SER A 83 -5.92 9.33 4.40
N ILE A 84 -6.70 8.96 3.39
CA ILE A 84 -6.23 8.07 2.32
C ILE A 84 -5.36 8.89 1.37
N LYS A 85 -4.23 8.33 0.96
CA LYS A 85 -3.26 8.98 0.04
C LYS A 85 -3.25 8.40 -1.35
N TYR A 86 -3.58 7.13 -1.46
CA TYR A 86 -3.60 6.40 -2.70
C TYR A 86 -4.56 5.24 -2.53
N LEU A 87 -5.42 5.04 -3.52
CA LEU A 87 -6.28 3.89 -3.66
C LEU A 87 -6.13 3.43 -5.11
N ASN A 88 -5.83 2.15 -5.29
CA ASN A 88 -5.86 1.52 -6.60
C ASN A 88 -7.02 0.54 -6.65
N ALA A 89 -8.03 0.86 -7.44
CA ALA A 89 -9.21 0.03 -7.62
C ALA A 89 -8.91 -1.28 -8.38
N HIS A 90 -7.86 -1.33 -9.21
CA HIS A 90 -7.52 -2.54 -9.96
C HIS A 90 -6.76 -3.57 -9.12
N THR A 91 -5.80 -3.11 -8.31
CA THR A 91 -4.97 -4.00 -7.47
C THR A 91 -5.48 -4.12 -6.04
N GLY A 92 -6.47 -3.30 -5.64
CA GLY A 92 -6.97 -3.27 -4.27
C GLY A 92 -6.00 -2.63 -3.27
N ILE A 93 -4.98 -1.89 -3.72
CA ILE A 93 -3.95 -1.38 -2.81
C ILE A 93 -4.31 0.01 -2.27
N VAL A 94 -4.22 0.16 -0.95
CA VAL A 94 -4.61 1.37 -0.22
C VAL A 94 -3.44 1.89 0.62
N PHE A 95 -3.19 3.20 0.54
CA PHE A 95 -2.27 3.90 1.42
C PHE A 95 -3.04 4.75 2.42
N LEU A 96 -2.94 4.36 3.68
CA LEU A 96 -3.54 5.06 4.80
C LEU A 96 -2.49 5.89 5.52
N ARG A 97 -2.77 7.18 5.74
CA ARG A 97 -1.94 8.03 6.60
C ARG A 97 -2.59 8.12 7.97
N PHE A 98 -1.82 7.86 9.01
CA PHE A 98 -2.27 7.97 10.39
C PHE A 98 -1.25 8.61 11.33
N LEU A 99 -1.69 8.95 12.54
CA LEU A 99 -0.86 9.54 13.57
C LEU A 99 0.14 8.51 14.14
N ARG A 100 1.41 8.89 14.33
CA ARG A 100 2.44 7.95 14.84
C ARG A 100 2.12 7.39 16.23
N ARG A 101 1.42 8.13 17.09
CA ARG A 101 1.11 7.66 18.45
C ARG A 101 0.00 6.62 18.47
N ALA A 102 -0.90 6.63 17.48
CA ALA A 102 -2.12 5.83 17.50
C ALA A 102 -2.24 4.83 16.34
N TYR A 103 -1.20 4.63 15.52
CA TYR A 103 -1.29 3.71 14.36
C TYR A 103 -1.63 2.27 14.75
N LYS A 104 -1.28 1.83 15.97
CA LYS A 104 -1.64 0.50 16.48
C LYS A 104 -3.15 0.32 16.62
N LEU A 105 -3.86 1.39 16.99
CA LEU A 105 -5.32 1.42 17.11
C LEU A 105 -5.97 1.22 15.75
N LEU A 106 -5.46 1.93 14.73
CA LEU A 106 -5.92 1.73 13.35
C LEU A 106 -5.59 0.31 12.88
N TRP A 107 -4.36 -0.16 13.11
CA TRP A 107 -3.91 -1.47 12.65
C TRP A 107 -4.74 -2.62 13.23
N SER A 108 -5.08 -2.56 14.52
CA SER A 108 -5.96 -3.57 15.13
C SER A 108 -7.40 -3.49 14.62
N ALA A 109 -7.86 -2.33 14.13
CA ALA A 109 -9.21 -2.17 13.60
C ALA A 109 -9.39 -2.64 12.15
N LEU A 110 -8.32 -2.64 11.34
CA LEU A 110 -8.35 -3.02 9.92
C LEU A 110 -8.98 -4.40 9.63
N PRO A 111 -8.60 -5.51 10.31
CA PRO A 111 -9.13 -6.83 9.98
C PRO A 111 -10.62 -7.00 10.30
N PHE A 112 -11.19 -6.13 11.14
CA PHE A 112 -12.61 -6.19 11.52
C PHE A 112 -13.53 -5.47 10.53
N ILE A 113 -12.98 -4.86 9.49
CA ILE A 113 -13.77 -4.28 8.41
C ILE A 113 -14.22 -5.45 7.53
N THR A 114 -15.52 -5.75 7.59
CA THR A 114 -16.14 -6.88 6.86
C THR A 114 -16.92 -6.44 5.62
N SER A 115 -17.34 -5.17 5.58
CA SER A 115 -18.14 -4.63 4.48
C SER A 115 -17.91 -3.14 4.30
N ILE A 116 -17.75 -2.70 3.04
CA ILE A 116 -17.72 -1.29 2.65
C ILE A 116 -19.00 -0.99 1.88
N ASP A 117 -19.67 0.09 2.24
CA ASP A 117 -20.81 0.61 1.48
C ASP A 117 -20.29 1.60 0.42
N ALA A 118 -20.47 1.25 -0.84
CA ALA A 118 -20.14 2.11 -1.97
C ALA A 118 -21.39 2.27 -2.84
N ARG A 119 -21.86 3.52 -2.98
CA ARG A 119 -22.98 3.90 -3.87
C ARG A 119 -24.25 3.06 -3.66
N GLY A 120 -24.54 2.65 -2.43
CA GLY A 120 -25.72 1.87 -2.07
C GLY A 120 -25.56 0.35 -2.19
N HIS A 121 -24.38 -0.13 -2.60
CA HIS A 121 -24.03 -1.55 -2.60
C HIS A 121 -23.08 -1.87 -1.45
N LYS A 122 -23.45 -2.84 -0.61
CA LYS A 122 -22.57 -3.38 0.43
C LYS A 122 -21.64 -4.42 -0.19
N ILE A 123 -20.37 -4.08 -0.28
CA ILE A 123 -19.32 -4.93 -0.81
C ILE A 123 -18.64 -5.65 0.36
N PRO A 124 -18.68 -6.98 0.44
CA PRO A 124 -17.92 -7.72 1.44
C PRO A 124 -16.42 -7.62 1.12
N CYS A 125 -15.63 -7.14 2.07
CA CYS A 125 -14.21 -6.89 1.86
C CYS A 125 -13.41 -7.14 3.13
N PHE A 126 -12.14 -7.49 2.96
CA PHE A 126 -11.16 -7.60 4.04
C PHE A 126 -9.97 -6.69 3.75
N LEU A 127 -9.54 -5.92 4.75
CA LEU A 127 -8.33 -5.12 4.67
C LEU A 127 -7.17 -5.84 5.36
N ASN A 128 -6.22 -6.31 4.56
CA ASN A 128 -4.96 -6.85 5.06
C ASN A 128 -3.89 -5.74 5.11
N CYS A 129 -3.16 -5.63 6.22
CA CYS A 129 -2.07 -4.65 6.33
C CYS A 129 -0.74 -5.31 5.96
N LEU A 130 -0.16 -4.92 4.82
CA LEU A 130 1.10 -5.46 4.32
C LEU A 130 2.32 -4.84 5.01
N HIS A 131 2.32 -3.52 5.20
CA HIS A 131 3.49 -2.81 5.73
C HIS A 131 3.14 -1.51 6.44
N VAL A 132 3.92 -1.18 7.47
CA VAL A 132 3.82 0.11 8.19
C VAL A 132 5.12 0.88 8.05
N GLY A 133 5.10 1.97 7.30
CA GLY A 133 6.27 2.80 7.04
C GLY A 133 6.22 4.19 7.68
N GLY A 134 7.39 4.80 7.83
CA GLY A 134 7.53 6.19 8.28
C GLY A 134 7.44 7.22 7.15
N THR A 135 7.75 6.82 5.92
CA THR A 135 7.76 7.67 4.73
C THR A 135 7.07 6.98 3.58
N ILE A 136 6.47 7.75 2.66
CA ILE A 136 5.82 7.19 1.47
C ILE A 136 6.84 6.45 0.60
N ARG A 137 8.07 6.98 0.48
CA ARG A 137 9.15 6.37 -0.32
C ARG A 137 9.51 4.95 0.14
N THR A 138 9.58 4.71 1.44
CA THR A 138 9.88 3.37 1.98
C THR A 138 8.74 2.39 1.69
N CYS A 139 7.49 2.84 1.87
CA CYS A 139 6.31 2.04 1.52
C CYS A 139 6.24 1.74 0.01
N GLN A 140 6.62 2.68 -0.85
CA GLN A 140 6.68 2.48 -2.31
C GLN A 140 7.74 1.45 -2.69
N LYS A 141 8.96 1.55 -2.13
CA LYS A 141 10.00 0.53 -2.35
C LYS A 141 9.53 -0.86 -1.92
N PHE A 142 8.86 -0.94 -0.75
CA PHE A 142 8.28 -2.19 -0.28
C PHE A 142 7.21 -2.71 -1.25
N LEU A 143 6.31 -1.85 -1.72
CA LEU A 143 5.25 -2.23 -2.65
C LEU A 143 5.79 -2.80 -3.97
N VAL A 144 6.83 -2.17 -4.53
CA VAL A 144 7.49 -2.69 -5.74
C VAL A 144 8.09 -4.07 -5.47
N ARG A 145 8.82 -4.24 -4.36
CA ARG A 145 9.40 -5.53 -3.97
C ARG A 145 8.31 -6.60 -3.80
N TYR A 146 7.21 -6.26 -3.13
CA TYR A 146 6.08 -7.15 -2.91
C TYR A 146 5.47 -7.58 -4.25
N ASN A 147 5.18 -6.64 -5.15
CA ASN A 147 4.61 -6.97 -6.46
C ASN A 147 5.56 -7.85 -7.29
N THR A 148 6.86 -7.56 -7.29
CA THR A 148 7.84 -8.42 -7.99
C THR A 148 7.84 -9.84 -7.41
N GLN A 149 7.81 -10.00 -6.09
CA GLN A 149 7.72 -11.32 -5.45
C GLN A 149 6.42 -12.06 -5.79
N GLN A 150 5.28 -11.35 -5.86
CA GLN A 150 4.02 -11.95 -6.28
C GLN A 150 4.10 -12.47 -7.72
N LEU A 151 4.67 -11.70 -8.65
CA LEU A 151 4.86 -12.13 -10.04
C LEU A 151 5.76 -13.38 -10.12
N HIS A 152 6.86 -13.43 -9.35
CA HIS A 152 7.70 -14.63 -9.30
C HIS A 152 6.97 -15.86 -8.76
N ARG A 153 6.08 -15.69 -7.78
CA ARG A 153 5.24 -16.78 -7.24
C ARG A 153 4.13 -17.22 -8.21
N MET A 154 3.68 -16.33 -9.09
CA MET A 154 2.67 -16.64 -10.10
C MET A 154 3.23 -17.43 -11.29
N LEU A 155 4.46 -17.14 -11.72
CA LEU A 155 5.12 -17.83 -12.84
C LEU A 155 4.98 -19.36 -12.88
N PRO A 156 5.25 -20.11 -11.79
CA PRO A 156 5.14 -21.57 -11.82
C PRO A 156 3.68 -22.07 -11.83
N LYS A 157 2.71 -21.23 -11.47
CA LYS A 157 1.28 -21.59 -11.39
C LYS A 157 0.52 -21.33 -12.69
N CYS A 158 1.08 -20.56 -13.61
CA CYS A 158 0.46 -20.26 -14.90
C CYS A 158 0.48 -21.48 -15.83
N ARG A 159 -0.70 -21.89 -16.30
CA ARG A 159 -0.85 -22.99 -17.30
C ARG A 159 -0.70 -22.50 -18.74
N ASN A 160 -1.06 -21.24 -19.00
CA ASN A 160 -1.05 -20.65 -20.32
C ASN A 160 0.33 -20.03 -20.63
N GLU A 161 0.89 -20.36 -21.79
CA GLU A 161 2.18 -19.78 -22.23
C GLU A 161 2.07 -18.29 -22.55
N GLU A 162 0.89 -17.80 -22.98
CA GLU A 162 0.64 -16.37 -23.22
C GLU A 162 0.73 -15.56 -21.92
N GLU A 163 0.02 -15.98 -20.86
CA GLU A 163 0.08 -15.35 -19.53
C GLU A 163 1.51 -15.37 -18.96
N LYS A 164 2.22 -16.48 -19.16
CA LYS A 164 3.61 -16.62 -18.72
C LYS A 164 4.53 -15.65 -19.45
N GLN A 165 4.31 -15.41 -20.74
CA GLN A 165 5.04 -14.39 -21.49
C GLN A 165 4.73 -12.97 -20.98
N GLU A 166 3.48 -12.66 -20.65
CA GLU A 166 3.11 -11.36 -20.08
C GLU A 166 3.74 -11.14 -18.70
N VAL A 167 3.70 -12.14 -17.83
CA VAL A 167 4.34 -12.08 -16.50
C VAL A 167 5.86 -11.92 -16.65
N ARG A 168 6.50 -12.62 -17.59
CA ARG A 168 7.94 -12.45 -17.90
C ARG A 168 8.23 -11.02 -18.36
N LYS A 169 7.43 -10.46 -19.26
CA LYS A 169 7.55 -9.05 -19.71
C LYS A 169 7.41 -8.08 -18.53
N ALA A 170 6.44 -8.31 -17.63
CA ALA A 170 6.24 -7.48 -16.45
C ALA A 170 7.43 -7.52 -15.48
N ILE A 171 8.05 -8.69 -15.27
CA ILE A 171 9.25 -8.85 -14.43
C ILE A 171 10.47 -8.14 -15.06
N LEU A 172 10.67 -8.28 -16.37
CA LEU A 172 11.73 -7.57 -17.10
C LEU A 172 11.56 -6.05 -16.96
N ASN A 173 10.35 -5.54 -17.14
CA ASN A 173 10.04 -4.11 -17.00
C ASN A 173 10.28 -3.59 -15.58
N CYS A 174 9.99 -4.40 -14.56
CA CYS A 174 10.31 -4.04 -13.17
C CYS A 174 11.83 -3.96 -12.94
N SER A 175 12.62 -4.78 -13.62
CA SER A 175 14.09 -4.88 -13.46
C SER A 175 14.83 -3.72 -14.11
N LEU A 176 14.36 -3.21 -15.25
CA LEU A 176 14.97 -2.07 -15.94
C LEU A 176 14.88 -0.76 -15.13
N THR A 177 13.97 -0.67 -14.16
CA THR A 177 13.87 0.48 -13.24
C THR A 177 14.86 0.42 -12.06
N LYS A 178 15.55 -0.71 -11.84
CA LYS A 178 16.49 -0.95 -10.73
C LYS A 178 17.93 -0.50 -10.99
N GLY A 179 18.23 0.15 -12.11
CA GLY A 179 19.58 0.62 -12.45
C GLY A 179 20.22 1.68 -11.52
N ASN A 180 19.66 1.95 -10.33
CA ASN A 180 20.29 2.74 -9.28
C ASN A 180 20.00 2.14 -7.89
N ASN A 181 20.98 1.37 -7.40
CA ASN A 181 21.32 1.07 -6.01
C ASN A 181 20.67 -0.14 -5.31
N GLU A 182 21.59 -1.05 -4.97
CA GLU A 182 21.64 -1.99 -3.85
C GLU A 182 21.02 -3.39 -4.07
N GLU A 183 21.95 -4.29 -4.37
CA GLU A 183 21.90 -5.75 -4.33
C GLU A 183 21.54 -6.27 -2.93
N PHE A 184 20.77 -7.35 -2.86
CA PHE A 184 20.52 -8.04 -1.59
C PHE A 184 20.52 -9.56 -1.81
N HIS A 185 21.40 -10.21 -1.04
CA HIS A 185 21.53 -11.65 -0.85
C HIS A 185 20.22 -12.25 -0.32
N ILE A 186 19.83 -13.39 -0.87
CA ILE A 186 18.82 -14.27 -0.27
C ILE A 186 19.61 -15.41 0.35
N GLU A 187 19.72 -15.46 1.68
CA GLU A 187 20.04 -16.70 2.37
C GLU A 187 18.79 -17.58 2.31
N SER A 188 18.90 -18.64 1.52
CA SER A 188 18.07 -19.83 1.63
C SER A 188 18.70 -20.72 2.70
N GLU A 189 18.16 -20.69 3.91
CA GLU A 189 18.33 -21.82 4.83
C GLU A 189 17.48 -22.97 4.27
N SER A 190 18.15 -23.91 3.60
CA SER A 190 17.63 -25.24 3.32
C SER A 190 17.77 -26.08 4.58
N GLU A 191 16.65 -26.61 5.05
CA GLU A 191 16.57 -27.69 6.03
C GLU A 191 17.36 -28.90 5.49
N GLU A 192 18.44 -29.27 6.17
CA GLU A 192 19.05 -30.60 6.03
C GLU A 192 18.49 -31.48 7.16
N ASP A 193 17.58 -32.37 6.77
CA ASP A 193 17.20 -33.55 7.54
C ASP A 193 18.41 -34.49 7.60
N GLU A 194 18.91 -34.79 8.80
CA GLU A 194 19.79 -35.93 9.06
C GLU A 194 19.10 -36.85 10.07
N GLU A 195 18.60 -37.99 9.56
CA GLU A 195 18.32 -39.18 10.35
C GLU A 195 19.63 -39.73 10.94
N ALA A 196 19.67 -40.03 12.24
CA ALA A 196 20.49 -41.13 12.74
C ALA A 196 19.95 -41.66 14.08
N GLN A 197 19.60 -42.94 14.05
CA GLN A 197 19.29 -43.81 15.18
C GLN A 197 20.48 -43.92 16.15
N SER A 198 20.18 -43.99 17.45
CA SER A 198 20.67 -45.01 18.41
C SER A 198 20.00 -44.83 19.77
#